data_AF-A0A949CM33-F1
#
_entry.id   AF-A0A949CM33-F1
#
_cell.length_a   1.000
_cell.length_b   1.000
_cell.length_c   1.000
_cell.angle_alpha   90.00
_cell.angle_beta   90.00
_cell.angle_gamma   90.00
#
_symmetry.space_group_name_H-M   'P 1'
#
loop_
_entity.id
_entity.type
_entity.pdbx_description
1 polymer ?
#
loop_
_entity_poly.entity_id
_entity_poly.type
_entity_poly.pdbx_seq_one_letter_code
_entity_poly.pdbx_strand_id
1 'polypeptide(L)'
;DVSSDVIDYLILGADELPGEDVTVLLNDRLRRRLREGLTHVVQEHDLWQRLGLVEETNGQLYTPAMLAGILKTPVRNIRRWYRMGLLSSAKVTHRLPYFDFVQVQNARQLAAWIAKGARTIDIARQLSSFAPWIETRSLMDLDLVIDGRRLLLRQGGQLMGANGQLHLDFDSIDSGAVLDATLPIVVAAQSDHLLDSLDRHGAMAPPAEIDSWKRDDLLRMAEELEDAGNLEEAIEWYRVVLARYGLHAEICFQLAELLYRTGDVTAARERYYNAVELEEDFVEARVNLGCVLSELGATELAIAAFEGAIAKDDRNPDVHYHLARCLDEMGDSSAPKHWLRFLQLSPQSPWADEAIERLGR
;
A
#
# COMPACT_ATOMS: atom_id res chain seq x y z
N ASP A 1 -32.11 -29.24 28.35
CA ASP A 1 -33.41 -29.42 27.67
C ASP A 1 -34.05 -28.11 27.26
N VAL A 2 -33.57 -27.56 26.15
CA VAL A 2 -34.39 -26.76 25.24
C VAL A 2 -34.63 -27.69 24.05
N SER A 3 -35.90 -27.87 23.67
CA SER A 3 -36.37 -28.66 22.52
C SER A 3 -35.55 -28.36 21.26
N SER A 4 -34.56 -29.20 20.96
CA SER A 4 -33.51 -28.99 19.95
C SER A 4 -33.88 -29.49 18.54
N ASP A 5 -35.16 -29.45 18.19
CA ASP A 5 -35.62 -30.08 16.94
C ASP A 5 -35.43 -29.23 15.67
N VAL A 6 -35.01 -27.96 15.79
CA VAL A 6 -34.64 -27.14 14.63
C VAL A 6 -33.52 -26.18 15.02
N ILE A 7 -32.26 -26.60 14.84
CA ILE A 7 -31.10 -25.70 14.93
C ILE A 7 -30.57 -25.50 13.51
N ASP A 8 -30.83 -24.32 12.95
CA ASP A 8 -30.37 -23.94 11.61
C ASP A 8 -28.95 -23.35 11.63
N TYR A 9 -28.59 -22.69 12.75
CA TYR A 9 -27.30 -22.02 12.93
C TYR A 9 -26.66 -22.37 14.27
N LEU A 10 -25.36 -22.69 14.24
CA LEU A 10 -24.49 -22.81 15.41
C LEU A 10 -23.55 -21.61 15.42
N ILE A 11 -23.57 -20.82 16.50
CA ILE A 11 -22.78 -19.59 16.60
C ILE A 11 -21.52 -19.87 17.42
N LEU A 12 -20.35 -19.53 16.89
CA LEU A 12 -19.08 -19.60 17.60
C LEU A 12 -18.76 -18.22 18.18
N GLY A 13 -18.60 -18.15 19.51
CA GLY A 13 -18.25 -16.92 20.22
C GLY A 13 -16.81 -16.49 19.95
N ALA A 14 -16.52 -15.21 20.17
CA ALA A 14 -15.22 -14.59 19.87
C ALA A 14 -14.03 -15.05 20.74
N ASP A 15 -14.26 -15.82 21.80
CA ASP A 15 -13.19 -16.39 22.62
C ASP A 15 -12.60 -17.63 21.93
N GLU A 16 -11.29 -17.60 21.65
CA GLU A 16 -10.54 -18.68 21.00
C GLU A 16 -10.89 -20.06 21.59
N LEU A 17 -11.49 -20.93 20.78
CA LEU A 17 -11.58 -22.35 21.10
C LEU A 17 -10.15 -22.93 21.10
N PRO A 18 -9.76 -23.71 22.13
CA PRO A 18 -8.38 -24.17 22.27
C PRO A 18 -8.05 -25.20 21.19
N GLY A 19 -7.54 -24.77 20.04
CA GLY A 19 -6.82 -25.57 19.02
C GLY A 19 -7.50 -26.85 18.49
N GLU A 20 -8.70 -27.19 18.94
CA GLU A 20 -9.40 -28.43 18.65
C GLU A 20 -10.56 -28.17 17.68
N ASP A 21 -10.72 -29.09 16.73
CA ASP A 21 -11.83 -29.10 15.78
C ASP A 21 -13.15 -29.08 16.55
N VAL A 22 -13.92 -27.99 16.40
CA VAL A 22 -15.19 -27.73 17.10
C VAL A 22 -16.16 -28.91 16.97
N THR A 23 -16.05 -29.68 15.89
CA THR A 23 -16.85 -30.88 15.68
C THR A 23 -16.69 -31.92 16.79
N VAL A 24 -15.53 -31.98 17.46
CA VAL A 24 -15.26 -32.90 18.57
C VAL A 24 -16.13 -32.58 19.81
N LEU A 25 -16.47 -31.31 20.01
CA LEU A 25 -17.32 -30.87 21.12
C LEU A 25 -18.83 -31.04 20.82
N LEU A 26 -19.20 -31.33 19.58
CA LEU A 26 -20.60 -31.51 19.17
C LEU A 26 -21.07 -32.94 19.41
N ASN A 27 -22.33 -33.09 19.81
CA ASN A 27 -22.97 -34.40 19.89
C ASN A 27 -23.18 -35.03 18.49
N ASP A 28 -23.32 -36.36 18.44
CA ASP A 28 -23.43 -37.12 17.17
C ASP A 28 -24.59 -36.67 16.28
N ARG A 29 -25.65 -36.10 16.87
CA ARG A 29 -26.82 -35.59 16.15
C ARG A 29 -26.50 -34.30 15.38
N LEU A 30 -25.85 -33.33 16.01
CA LEU A 30 -25.40 -32.08 15.38
C LEU A 30 -24.34 -32.35 14.31
N ARG A 31 -23.41 -33.26 14.57
CA ARG A 31 -22.41 -33.70 13.57
C ARG A 31 -23.06 -34.30 12.32
N ARG A 32 -24.16 -35.04 12.49
CA ARG A 32 -24.91 -35.61 11.35
C ARG A 32 -25.59 -34.52 10.53
N ARG A 33 -26.25 -33.57 11.19
CA ARG A 33 -26.92 -32.43 10.52
C ARG A 33 -25.96 -31.50 9.79
N LEU A 34 -24.78 -31.27 10.35
CA LEU A 34 -23.71 -30.50 9.70
C LEU A 34 -23.24 -31.19 8.40
N ARG A 35 -23.04 -32.52 8.44
CA ARG A 35 -22.69 -33.30 7.24
C ARG A 35 -23.82 -33.31 6.19
N GLU A 36 -25.07 -33.27 6.64
CA GLU A 36 -26.26 -33.22 5.78
C GLU A 36 -26.58 -31.79 5.29
N GLY A 37 -25.82 -30.76 5.70
CA GLY A 37 -26.04 -29.36 5.31
C GLY A 37 -27.29 -28.70 5.94
N LEU A 38 -27.89 -29.34 6.95
CA LEU A 38 -29.12 -28.89 7.60
C LEU A 38 -28.88 -27.90 8.76
N THR A 39 -27.63 -27.68 9.14
CA THR A 39 -27.20 -26.76 10.18
C THR A 39 -25.89 -26.12 9.74
N HIS A 40 -25.73 -24.82 9.93
CA HIS A 40 -24.58 -24.04 9.46
C HIS A 40 -23.81 -23.49 10.66
N VAL A 41 -22.48 -23.61 10.67
CA VAL A 41 -21.64 -22.94 11.67
C VAL A 41 -21.33 -21.53 11.17
N VAL A 42 -21.56 -20.54 12.01
CA VAL A 42 -21.38 -19.12 11.70
C VAL A 42 -20.61 -18.48 12.85
N GLN A 43 -19.62 -17.63 12.54
CA GLN A 43 -18.94 -16.88 13.58
C GLN A 43 -19.87 -15.82 14.16
N GLU A 44 -19.69 -15.50 15.44
CA GLU A 44 -20.48 -14.45 16.12
C GLU A 44 -20.46 -13.14 15.32
N HIS A 45 -19.31 -12.75 14.76
CA HIS A 45 -19.18 -11.60 13.86
C HIS A 45 -20.09 -11.67 12.62
N ASP A 46 -20.13 -12.81 11.93
CA ASP A 46 -20.93 -13.01 10.72
C ASP A 46 -22.44 -13.01 11.01
N LEU A 47 -22.82 -13.47 12.21
CA LEU A 47 -24.20 -13.37 12.68
C LEU A 47 -24.61 -11.90 12.86
N TRP A 48 -23.77 -11.08 13.51
CA TRP A 48 -24.08 -9.66 13.70
C TRP A 48 -24.26 -8.93 12.37
N GLN A 49 -23.45 -9.26 11.35
CA GLN A 49 -23.61 -8.72 10.00
C GLN A 49 -24.94 -9.14 9.36
N ARG A 50 -25.29 -10.43 9.43
CA ARG A 50 -26.55 -10.95 8.85
C ARG A 50 -27.79 -10.40 9.53
N LEU A 51 -27.69 -10.08 10.82
CA LEU A 51 -28.77 -9.46 11.59
C LEU A 51 -28.86 -7.93 11.39
N GLY A 52 -27.94 -7.33 10.62
CA GLY A 52 -27.89 -5.88 10.43
C GLY A 52 -27.61 -5.10 11.73
N LEU A 53 -27.00 -5.77 12.72
CA LEU A 53 -26.69 -5.21 14.04
C LEU A 53 -25.26 -4.66 14.13
N VAL A 54 -24.45 -4.90 13.11
CA VAL A 54 -23.26 -4.10 12.84
C VAL A 54 -23.75 -2.91 12.01
N GLU A 55 -23.74 -1.71 12.59
CA GLU A 55 -23.83 -0.48 11.79
C GLU A 55 -22.76 -0.59 10.71
N GLU A 56 -23.16 -0.56 9.43
CA GLU A 56 -22.22 -0.28 8.34
C GLU A 56 -21.44 0.95 8.80
N THR A 57 -20.16 0.77 9.16
CA THR A 57 -19.29 1.89 9.44
C THR A 57 -19.44 2.80 8.25
N ASN A 58 -20.04 3.99 8.45
CA ASN A 58 -20.19 5.00 7.41
C ASN A 58 -18.85 5.05 6.66
N GLY A 59 -18.83 4.47 5.45
CA GLY A 59 -17.60 3.93 4.86
C GLY A 59 -16.63 5.06 4.55
N GLN A 60 -15.82 5.44 5.54
CA GLN A 60 -14.85 6.50 5.38
C GLN A 60 -13.83 5.99 4.37
N LEU A 61 -13.83 6.63 3.20
CA LEU A 61 -12.93 6.33 2.12
C LEU A 61 -11.68 7.18 2.27
N TYR A 62 -10.53 6.54 2.24
CA TYR A 62 -9.22 7.15 2.38
C TYR A 62 -8.54 7.29 1.01
N THR A 63 -8.01 8.46 0.70
CA THR A 63 -7.11 8.65 -0.45
C THR A 63 -5.72 8.06 -0.15
N PRO A 64 -4.84 7.86 -1.15
CA PRO A 64 -3.46 7.44 -0.89
C PRO A 64 -2.72 8.38 0.08
N ALA A 65 -3.00 9.68 0.01
CA ALA A 65 -2.39 10.69 0.88
C ALA A 65 -2.85 10.56 2.34
N MET A 66 -4.15 10.33 2.57
CA MET A 66 -4.69 10.06 3.90
C MET A 66 -4.09 8.78 4.48
N LEU A 67 -4.00 7.72 3.67
CA LEU A 67 -3.43 6.43 4.06
C LEU A 67 -1.95 6.57 4.47
N ALA A 68 -1.19 7.32 3.68
CA ALA A 68 0.21 7.64 3.95
C ALA A 68 0.40 8.34 5.30
N GLY A 69 -0.46 9.32 5.61
CA GLY A 69 -0.46 10.01 6.89
C GLY A 69 -0.71 9.07 8.07
N ILE A 70 -1.73 8.21 7.94
CA ILE A 70 -2.08 7.21 8.97
C ILE A 70 -0.93 6.23 9.21
N LEU A 71 -0.30 5.74 8.13
CA LEU A 71 0.75 4.72 8.17
C LEU A 71 2.15 5.29 8.38
N LYS A 72 2.30 6.62 8.44
CA LYS A 72 3.60 7.32 8.45
C LYS A 72 4.53 6.83 7.33
N THR A 73 3.94 6.50 6.19
CA THR A 73 4.61 5.93 5.03
C THR A 73 4.45 6.90 3.86
N PRO A 74 5.48 7.18 3.04
CA PRO A 74 5.34 8.08 1.89
C PRO A 74 4.20 7.68 0.94
N VAL A 75 3.44 8.66 0.45
CA VAL A 75 2.28 8.46 -0.46
C VAL A 75 2.64 7.59 -1.67
N ARG A 76 3.83 7.78 -2.23
CA ARG A 76 4.36 7.00 -3.36
C ARG A 76 4.41 5.50 -3.09
N ASN A 77 4.72 5.08 -1.86
CA ASN A 77 4.78 3.67 -1.50
C ASN A 77 3.36 3.08 -1.53
N ILE A 78 2.37 3.82 -1.01
CA ILE A 78 0.96 3.42 -1.09
C ILE A 78 0.52 3.27 -2.55
N ARG A 79 0.82 4.27 -3.38
CA ARG A 79 0.51 4.26 -4.82
C ARG A 79 1.21 3.10 -5.53
N ARG A 80 2.44 2.80 -5.16
CA ARG A 80 3.21 1.69 -5.71
C ARG A 80 2.63 0.34 -5.31
N TRP A 81 2.27 0.14 -4.04
CA TRP A 81 1.58 -1.08 -3.60
C TRP A 81 0.29 -1.30 -4.39
N TYR A 82 -0.46 -0.23 -4.65
CA TYR A 82 -1.65 -0.29 -5.50
C TYR A 82 -1.33 -0.69 -6.95
N ARG A 83 -0.35 -0.05 -7.59
CA ARG A 83 0.09 -0.38 -8.97
C ARG A 83 0.61 -1.80 -9.11
N MET A 84 1.30 -2.31 -8.09
CA MET A 84 1.81 -3.68 -8.04
C MET A 84 0.74 -4.72 -7.71
N GLY A 85 -0.50 -4.31 -7.41
CA GLY A 85 -1.58 -5.20 -6.99
C GLY A 85 -1.43 -5.75 -5.56
N LEU A 86 -0.47 -5.24 -4.78
CA LEU A 86 -0.30 -5.57 -3.36
C LEU A 86 -1.41 -4.98 -2.49
N LEU A 87 -1.97 -3.85 -2.92
CA LEU A 87 -3.07 -3.18 -2.25
C LEU A 87 -4.21 -2.99 -3.25
N SER A 88 -5.40 -3.51 -2.95
CA SER A 88 -6.60 -3.25 -3.74
C SER A 88 -7.28 -1.93 -3.31
N SER A 89 -8.12 -1.36 -4.16
CA SER A 89 -8.99 -0.23 -3.79
C SER A 89 -10.43 -0.70 -3.59
N ALA A 90 -11.17 -0.04 -2.70
CA ALA A 90 -12.61 -0.23 -2.56
C ALA A 90 -13.38 0.45 -3.70
N LYS A 91 -12.86 1.59 -4.16
CA LYS A 91 -13.46 2.40 -5.22
C LYS A 91 -12.38 3.12 -6.01
N VAL A 92 -12.61 3.36 -7.30
CA VAL A 92 -11.78 4.24 -8.12
C VAL A 92 -12.66 5.33 -8.70
N THR A 93 -12.26 6.59 -8.55
CA THR A 93 -12.94 7.74 -9.14
C THR A 93 -11.88 8.56 -9.89
N HIS A 94 -12.06 8.80 -11.20
CA HIS A 94 -11.09 9.53 -12.03
C HIS A 94 -9.61 9.12 -11.82
N ARG A 95 -9.35 7.81 -11.88
CA ARG A 95 -8.04 7.15 -11.64
C ARG A 95 -7.48 7.27 -10.21
N LEU A 96 -8.11 8.01 -9.31
CA LEU A 96 -7.74 8.06 -7.91
C LEU A 96 -8.37 6.86 -7.15
N PRO A 97 -7.57 5.95 -6.59
CA PRO A 97 -8.08 4.87 -5.75
C PRO A 97 -8.48 5.39 -4.37
N TYR A 98 -9.57 4.86 -3.86
CA TYR A 98 -10.05 5.06 -2.50
C TYR A 98 -10.03 3.73 -1.76
N PHE A 99 -9.61 3.78 -0.50
CA PHE A 99 -9.44 2.63 0.37
C PHE A 99 -10.47 2.68 1.49
N ASP A 100 -11.10 1.55 1.80
CA ASP A 100 -11.92 1.37 2.99
C ASP A 100 -11.07 0.87 4.17
N PHE A 101 -11.71 0.58 5.30
CA PHE A 101 -11.04 0.10 6.49
C PHE A 101 -10.23 -1.19 6.28
N VAL A 102 -10.74 -2.14 5.48
CA VAL A 102 -10.04 -3.42 5.21
C VAL A 102 -8.73 -3.16 4.50
N GLN A 103 -8.73 -2.28 3.50
CA GLN A 103 -7.49 -1.98 2.77
C GLN A 103 -6.52 -1.13 3.59
N VAL A 104 -7.01 -0.32 4.53
CA VAL A 104 -6.15 0.36 5.51
C VAL A 104 -5.39 -0.65 6.37
N GLN A 105 -6.04 -1.72 6.82
CA GLN A 105 -5.37 -2.76 7.60
C GLN A 105 -4.34 -3.55 6.78
N ASN A 106 -4.68 -3.90 5.53
CA ASN A 106 -3.74 -4.55 4.60
C ASN A 106 -2.50 -3.68 4.34
N ALA A 107 -2.71 -2.38 4.12
CA ALA A 107 -1.61 -1.43 3.94
C ALA A 107 -0.75 -1.28 5.21
N ARG A 108 -1.35 -1.33 6.40
CA ARG A 108 -0.62 -1.34 7.67
C ARG A 108 0.28 -2.56 7.82
N GLN A 109 -0.21 -3.73 7.40
CA GLN A 109 0.56 -4.96 7.44
C GLN A 109 1.74 -4.93 6.46
N LEU A 110 1.52 -4.43 5.23
CA LEU A 110 2.59 -4.20 4.25
C LEU A 110 3.65 -3.24 4.80
N ALA A 111 3.23 -2.13 5.42
CA ALA A 111 4.14 -1.17 6.04
C ALA A 111 4.99 -1.84 7.14
N ALA A 112 4.40 -2.70 7.97
CA ALA A 112 5.10 -3.42 9.02
C ALA A 112 6.14 -4.40 8.46
N TRP A 113 5.85 -5.10 7.36
CA TRP A 113 6.82 -5.98 6.70
C TRP A 113 8.00 -5.21 6.12
N ILE A 114 7.71 -4.07 5.48
CA ILE A 114 8.76 -3.21 4.91
C ILE A 114 9.63 -2.61 6.01
N ALA A 115 9.05 -2.19 7.14
CA ALA A 115 9.79 -1.72 8.30
C ALA A 115 10.73 -2.79 8.90
N LYS A 116 10.40 -4.07 8.75
CA LYS A 116 11.24 -5.22 9.13
C LYS A 116 12.31 -5.58 8.09
N GLY A 117 12.42 -4.82 7.00
CA GLY A 117 13.46 -4.99 5.98
C GLY A 117 13.02 -5.80 4.74
N ALA A 118 11.75 -6.18 4.64
CA ALA A 118 11.25 -6.81 3.42
C ALA A 118 11.15 -5.78 2.27
N ARG A 119 11.59 -6.15 1.06
CA ARG A 119 11.41 -5.28 -0.11
C ARG A 119 10.05 -5.53 -0.73
N THR A 120 9.41 -4.46 -1.20
CA THR A 120 8.08 -4.49 -1.85
C THR A 120 8.03 -5.50 -3.00
N ILE A 121 9.10 -5.59 -3.81
CA ILE A 121 9.18 -6.53 -4.93
C ILE A 121 9.26 -8.00 -4.49
N ASP A 122 9.94 -8.26 -3.37
CA ASP A 122 10.06 -9.62 -2.83
C ASP A 122 8.70 -10.06 -2.26
N ILE A 123 8.00 -9.16 -1.56
CA ILE A 123 6.62 -9.39 -1.10
C ILE A 123 5.70 -9.73 -2.28
N ALA A 124 5.71 -8.93 -3.35
CA ALA A 124 4.86 -9.15 -4.52
C ALA A 124 5.16 -10.47 -5.23
N ARG A 125 6.45 -10.81 -5.40
CA ARG A 125 6.88 -12.06 -6.00
C ARG A 125 6.43 -13.26 -5.16
N GLN A 126 6.57 -13.18 -3.85
CA GLN A 126 6.23 -14.28 -2.96
C GLN A 126 4.72 -14.46 -2.82
N LEU A 127 3.94 -13.39 -2.70
CA LEU A 127 2.47 -13.48 -2.74
C LEU A 127 1.97 -14.12 -4.04
N SER A 128 2.59 -13.77 -5.17
CA SER A 128 2.27 -14.39 -6.47
C SER A 128 2.61 -15.89 -6.50
N SER A 129 3.67 -16.34 -5.84
CA SER A 129 4.00 -17.77 -5.73
C SER A 129 3.09 -18.52 -4.75
N PHE A 130 2.49 -17.83 -3.78
CA PHE A 130 1.51 -18.39 -2.86
C PHE A 130 0.07 -18.35 -3.41
N ALA A 131 -0.20 -17.61 -4.49
CA ALA A 131 -1.51 -17.51 -5.12
C ALA A 131 -2.22 -18.86 -5.43
N PRO A 132 -1.51 -19.97 -5.75
CA PRO A 132 -2.17 -21.28 -5.92
C PRO A 132 -2.66 -21.93 -4.61
N TRP A 133 -2.20 -21.45 -3.45
CA TRP A 133 -2.34 -22.11 -2.14
C TRP A 133 -3.10 -21.27 -1.12
N ILE A 134 -3.32 -19.99 -1.41
CA ILE A 134 -4.06 -19.07 -0.55
C ILE A 134 -5.49 -18.96 -1.07
N GLU A 135 -6.46 -19.40 -0.28
CA GLU A 135 -7.90 -19.21 -0.57
C GLU A 135 -8.40 -17.81 -0.19
N THR A 136 -7.68 -17.09 0.69
CA THR A 136 -8.08 -15.78 1.22
C THR A 136 -7.59 -14.61 0.35
N ARG A 137 -8.42 -13.56 0.22
CA ARG A 137 -8.05 -12.32 -0.50
C ARG A 137 -7.43 -11.25 0.40
N SER A 138 -7.39 -11.47 1.72
CA SER A 138 -6.93 -10.49 2.70
C SER A 138 -5.52 -10.82 3.19
N LEU A 139 -4.63 -9.83 3.12
CA LEU A 139 -3.26 -9.97 3.65
C LEU A 139 -3.22 -10.11 5.17
N MET A 140 -4.30 -9.73 5.86
CA MET A 140 -4.45 -9.92 7.30
C MET A 140 -4.50 -11.39 7.72
N ASP A 141 -5.00 -12.26 6.86
CA ASP A 141 -5.17 -13.69 7.17
C ASP A 141 -3.87 -14.47 6.95
N LEU A 142 -2.82 -13.79 6.46
CA LEU A 142 -1.52 -14.37 6.18
C LEU A 142 -0.56 -14.09 7.34
N ASP A 143 -0.31 -15.11 8.14
CA ASP A 143 0.73 -15.07 9.16
C ASP A 143 2.09 -15.27 8.47
N LEU A 144 2.85 -14.20 8.28
CA LEU A 144 4.12 -14.21 7.53
C LEU A 144 5.30 -13.90 8.45
N VAL A 145 6.27 -14.81 8.50
CA VAL A 145 7.53 -14.69 9.24
C VAL A 145 8.63 -14.19 8.29
N ILE A 146 9.34 -13.16 8.74
CA ILE A 146 10.43 -12.54 7.98
C ILE A 146 11.76 -13.07 8.52
N ASP A 147 12.47 -13.85 7.70
CA ASP A 147 13.83 -14.31 7.97
C ASP A 147 14.79 -13.65 6.96
N GLY A 148 15.37 -12.51 7.37
CA GLY A 148 16.25 -11.70 6.53
C GLY A 148 15.55 -11.19 5.25
N ARG A 149 15.88 -11.80 4.09
CA ARG A 149 15.30 -11.46 2.78
C ARG A 149 14.18 -12.43 2.33
N ARG A 150 13.80 -13.40 3.17
CA ARG A 150 12.79 -14.42 2.84
C ARG A 150 11.54 -14.17 3.67
N LEU A 151 10.39 -14.02 3.03
CA LEU A 151 9.11 -14.21 3.73
C LEU A 151 8.70 -15.68 3.70
N LEU A 152 8.28 -16.19 4.85
CA LEU A 152 7.77 -17.54 5.08
C LEU A 152 6.31 -17.45 5.55
N LEU A 153 5.41 -18.22 4.95
CA LEU A 153 4.00 -18.28 5.35
C LEU A 153 3.82 -19.30 6.47
N ARG A 154 3.34 -18.86 7.63
CA ARG A 154 3.00 -19.69 8.77
C ARG A 154 1.56 -20.18 8.63
N GLN A 155 1.37 -21.49 8.53
CA GLN A 155 0.04 -22.11 8.46
C GLN A 155 0.04 -23.39 9.30
N GLY A 156 -0.86 -23.50 10.29
CA GLY A 156 -0.99 -24.69 11.13
C GLY A 156 0.28 -25.08 11.92
N GLY A 157 1.09 -24.09 12.33
CA GLY A 157 2.34 -24.33 13.06
C GLY A 157 3.56 -24.69 12.20
N GLN A 158 3.45 -24.63 10.87
CA GLN A 158 4.54 -24.88 9.94
C GLN A 158 4.87 -23.63 9.14
N LEU A 159 6.15 -23.39 8.85
CA LEU A 159 6.59 -22.30 7.98
C LEU A 159 6.70 -22.82 6.54
N MET A 160 6.16 -22.10 5.57
CA MET A 160 6.26 -22.42 4.15
C MET A 160 7.08 -21.35 3.42
N GLY A 161 8.12 -21.78 2.71
CA GLY A 161 8.83 -20.96 1.76
C GLY A 161 8.03 -20.75 0.46
N ALA A 162 8.42 -19.74 -0.32
CA ALA A 162 7.79 -19.38 -1.59
C ALA A 162 7.80 -20.49 -2.67
N ASN A 163 8.60 -21.54 -2.50
CA ASN A 163 8.66 -22.74 -3.35
C ASN A 163 7.76 -23.90 -2.86
N GLY A 164 6.94 -23.67 -1.83
CA GLY A 164 6.15 -24.72 -1.18
C GLY A 164 6.97 -25.65 -0.27
N GLN A 165 8.25 -25.32 -0.02
CA GLN A 165 9.08 -26.07 0.91
C GLN A 165 8.68 -25.74 2.35
N LEU A 166 8.42 -26.78 3.14
CA LEU A 166 8.15 -26.66 4.56
C LEU A 166 9.48 -26.44 5.32
N HIS A 167 9.48 -25.43 6.17
CA HIS A 167 10.54 -25.05 7.09
C HIS A 167 10.10 -25.38 8.52
N LEU A 168 11.04 -25.94 9.29
CA LEU A 168 10.86 -26.17 10.72
C LEU A 168 10.94 -24.82 11.43
N ASP A 169 9.93 -24.54 12.24
CA ASP A 169 9.85 -23.36 13.06
C ASP A 169 10.56 -23.57 14.40
N PHE A 170 11.89 -23.41 14.40
CA PHE A 170 12.72 -23.63 15.59
C PHE A 170 12.48 -22.62 16.71
N ASP A 171 11.81 -21.49 16.41
CA ASP A 171 11.43 -20.49 17.42
C ASP A 171 10.14 -20.84 18.18
N SER A 172 9.41 -21.90 17.79
CA SER A 172 8.22 -22.39 18.51
C SER A 172 8.50 -23.44 19.58
N ILE A 173 9.76 -23.89 19.73
CA ILE A 173 10.12 -24.85 20.77
C ILE A 173 10.51 -24.07 22.03
N ASP A 174 9.55 -24.03 22.95
CA ASP A 174 9.42 -23.15 24.10
C ASP A 174 10.59 -23.17 25.11
N SER A 175 10.67 -22.05 25.81
CA SER A 175 11.22 -21.83 27.14
C SER A 175 11.33 -23.12 27.98
N GLY A 176 12.54 -23.49 28.40
CA GLY A 176 12.71 -24.35 29.59
C GLY A 176 13.41 -25.70 29.43
N ALA A 177 14.31 -25.91 28.48
CA ALA A 177 15.17 -27.10 28.48
C ALA A 177 16.65 -26.75 28.28
N VAL A 178 17.44 -26.89 29.35
CA VAL A 178 18.90 -26.87 29.33
C VAL A 178 19.41 -28.24 28.85
N LEU A 179 20.08 -28.30 27.70
CA LEU A 179 21.08 -29.34 27.35
C LEU A 179 22.04 -28.68 26.33
N ASP A 180 23.23 -28.28 26.77
CA ASP A 180 24.49 -29.02 26.77
C ASP A 180 25.22 -28.99 25.42
N ALA A 181 26.50 -28.62 25.50
CA ALA A 181 27.33 -28.18 24.40
C ALA A 181 27.76 -29.33 23.48
N THR A 182 28.02 -28.95 22.23
CA THR A 182 29.07 -29.40 21.30
C THR A 182 28.51 -29.81 19.95
N LEU A 183 28.92 -29.08 18.90
CA LEU A 183 29.34 -29.56 17.56
C LEU A 183 29.65 -28.32 16.67
N PRO A 184 30.51 -28.48 15.64
CA PRO A 184 31.48 -27.46 15.26
C PRO A 184 30.92 -26.38 14.34
N ILE A 185 31.37 -25.15 14.55
CA ILE A 185 31.26 -24.07 13.56
C ILE A 185 32.18 -24.43 12.40
N VAL A 186 31.61 -24.82 11.26
CA VAL A 186 32.31 -24.73 9.98
C VAL A 186 32.17 -23.29 9.51
N VAL A 187 33.16 -22.46 9.85
CA VAL A 187 33.40 -21.21 9.12
C VAL A 187 33.93 -21.60 7.76
N ALA A 188 33.06 -21.61 6.74
CA ALA A 188 33.51 -21.50 5.37
C ALA A 188 34.01 -20.06 5.19
N ALA A 189 35.30 -19.89 5.47
CA ALA A 189 36.04 -18.69 5.17
C ALA A 189 36.07 -18.49 3.64
N GLN A 190 35.29 -17.53 3.17
CA GLN A 190 35.66 -16.64 2.07
C GLN A 190 35.15 -15.24 2.37
N SER A 191 35.70 -14.66 3.43
CA SER A 191 35.88 -13.22 3.54
C SER A 191 37.08 -12.84 2.67
N ASP A 192 36.81 -12.45 1.44
CA ASP A 192 37.65 -11.56 0.62
C ASP A 192 36.83 -11.27 -0.63
N HIS A 193 36.14 -10.11 -0.64
CA HIS A 193 35.51 -9.37 -1.77
C HIS A 193 34.34 -8.46 -1.32
N LEU A 194 34.24 -8.10 -0.02
CA LEU A 194 33.20 -7.20 0.48
C LEU A 194 33.67 -5.77 0.79
N LEU A 195 34.92 -5.43 0.42
CA LEU A 195 35.47 -4.08 0.58
C LEU A 195 35.97 -3.43 -0.73
N ASP A 196 35.75 -4.08 -1.89
CA ASP A 196 36.20 -3.55 -3.20
C ASP A 196 35.06 -2.92 -4.03
N SER A 197 33.84 -2.88 -3.49
CA SER A 197 32.66 -2.31 -4.16
C SER A 197 32.27 -0.92 -3.66
N LEU A 198 33.09 -0.30 -2.80
CA LEU A 198 32.82 1.04 -2.25
C LEU A 198 33.44 2.20 -3.06
N ASP A 199 34.06 1.91 -4.20
CA ASP A 199 34.75 2.91 -5.04
C ASP A 199 34.18 3.08 -6.46
N ARG A 200 32.88 2.87 -6.67
CA ARG A 200 32.21 3.32 -7.89
C ARG A 200 31.18 4.41 -7.63
N HIS A 201 31.66 5.64 -7.56
CA HIS A 201 30.95 6.78 -8.15
C HIS A 201 30.89 6.65 -9.68
N GLY A 202 30.40 5.51 -10.17
CA GLY A 202 30.27 5.21 -11.58
C GLY A 202 28.85 4.78 -11.80
N ALA A 203 28.05 5.67 -12.38
CA ALA A 203 26.75 5.39 -12.96
C ALA A 203 26.71 3.92 -13.41
N MET A 204 25.78 3.13 -12.88
CA MET A 204 25.66 1.74 -13.27
C MET A 204 25.39 1.73 -14.78
N ALA A 205 26.45 1.51 -15.57
CA ALA A 205 26.37 1.52 -17.01
C ALA A 205 25.26 0.53 -17.36
N PRO A 206 24.27 0.95 -18.15
CA PRO A 206 23.11 0.12 -18.36
C PRO A 206 23.61 -1.22 -18.96
N PRO A 207 23.09 -2.38 -18.53
CA PRO A 207 23.66 -3.68 -18.86
C PRO A 207 23.84 -3.84 -20.37
N ALA A 208 24.87 -4.58 -20.78
CA ALA A 208 25.30 -4.68 -22.19
C ALA A 208 24.23 -5.18 -23.20
N GLU A 209 23.01 -5.47 -22.74
CA GLU A 209 21.87 -6.01 -23.49
C GLU A 209 20.62 -5.10 -23.48
N ILE A 210 20.70 -3.81 -23.12
CA ILE A 210 19.51 -2.89 -23.07
C ILE A 210 18.67 -2.92 -24.35
N ASP A 211 19.31 -3.09 -25.51
CA ASP A 211 18.62 -3.14 -26.80
C ASP A 211 17.59 -4.29 -26.86
N SER A 212 17.83 -5.37 -26.13
CA SER A 212 16.91 -6.51 -26.01
C SER A 212 15.81 -6.32 -24.96
N TRP A 213 15.95 -5.35 -24.06
CA TRP A 213 15.03 -5.15 -22.95
C TRP A 213 13.72 -4.53 -23.42
N LYS A 214 12.61 -5.09 -22.92
CA LYS A 214 11.27 -4.56 -23.18
C LYS A 214 10.99 -3.39 -22.23
N ARG A 215 9.92 -2.64 -22.53
CA ARG A 215 9.43 -1.54 -21.69
C ARG A 215 9.34 -1.94 -20.22
N ASP A 216 8.75 -3.09 -19.92
CA ASP A 216 8.52 -3.54 -18.55
C ASP A 216 9.83 -3.86 -17.82
N ASP A 217 10.87 -4.31 -18.53
CA ASP A 217 12.18 -4.57 -17.92
C ASP A 217 12.90 -3.28 -17.53
N LEU A 218 12.79 -2.27 -18.39
CA LEU A 218 13.34 -0.94 -18.14
C LEU A 218 12.61 -0.22 -17.00
N LEU A 219 11.28 -0.34 -16.95
CA LEU A 219 10.47 0.20 -15.85
C LEU A 219 10.80 -0.50 -14.53
N ARG A 220 10.93 -1.83 -14.55
CA ARG A 220 11.33 -2.60 -13.36
C ARG A 220 12.68 -2.14 -12.82
N MET A 221 13.65 -1.89 -13.69
CA MET A 221 14.96 -1.36 -13.29
C MET A 221 14.85 0.03 -12.66
N ALA A 222 14.07 0.94 -13.26
CA ALA A 222 13.83 2.27 -12.69
C ALA A 222 13.22 2.18 -11.28
N GLU A 223 12.24 1.30 -11.10
CA GLU A 223 11.57 1.07 -9.82
C GLU A 223 12.49 0.43 -8.76
N GLU A 224 13.37 -0.50 -9.15
CA GLU A 224 14.35 -1.11 -8.26
C GLU A 224 15.37 -0.09 -7.75
N LEU A 225 15.81 0.82 -8.62
CA LEU A 225 16.72 1.91 -8.24
C LEU A 225 16.03 2.94 -7.34
N GLU A 226 14.76 3.24 -7.62
CA GLU A 226 13.98 4.10 -6.73
C GLU A 226 13.88 3.49 -5.32
N ASP A 227 13.65 2.19 -5.21
CA ASP A 227 13.61 1.46 -3.92
C ASP A 227 14.95 1.47 -3.18
N ALA A 228 16.05 1.38 -3.94
CA ALA A 228 17.38 1.47 -3.39
C ALA A 228 17.74 2.90 -2.93
N GLY A 229 16.92 3.90 -3.30
CA GLY A 229 17.19 5.31 -3.04
C GLY A 229 18.12 5.97 -4.07
N ASN A 230 18.47 5.27 -5.14
CA ASN A 230 19.31 5.78 -6.23
C ASN A 230 18.46 6.58 -7.22
N LEU A 231 18.01 7.77 -6.79
CA LEU A 231 16.99 8.54 -7.51
C LEU A 231 17.48 9.09 -8.85
N GLU A 232 18.74 9.52 -8.92
CA GLU A 232 19.34 10.05 -10.15
C GLU A 232 19.43 8.97 -11.23
N GLU A 233 19.78 7.73 -10.85
CA GLU A 233 19.84 6.60 -11.78
C GLU A 233 18.43 6.18 -12.22
N ALA A 234 17.46 6.16 -11.30
CA ALA A 234 16.06 5.89 -11.63
C ALA A 234 15.50 6.91 -12.65
N ILE A 235 15.82 8.20 -12.50
CA ILE A 235 15.46 9.27 -13.44
C ILE A 235 15.97 8.95 -14.85
N GLU A 236 17.22 8.53 -14.99
CA GLU A 236 17.79 8.18 -16.29
C GLU A 236 17.08 6.99 -16.93
N TRP A 237 16.70 5.97 -16.17
CA TRP A 237 15.93 4.84 -16.71
C TRP A 237 14.53 5.25 -17.17
N TYR A 238 13.83 6.09 -16.43
CA TYR A 238 12.55 6.64 -16.90
C TYR A 238 12.71 7.48 -18.17
N ARG A 239 13.81 8.26 -18.30
CA ARG A 239 14.14 9.00 -19.54
C ARG A 239 14.39 8.05 -20.71
N VAL A 240 15.10 6.94 -20.50
CA VAL A 240 15.32 5.89 -21.52
C VAL A 240 13.99 5.29 -21.99
N VAL A 241 13.07 4.99 -21.07
CA VAL A 241 11.75 4.47 -21.43
C VAL A 241 10.98 5.46 -22.31
N LEU A 242 10.93 6.73 -21.91
CA LEU A 242 10.24 7.78 -22.67
C LEU A 242 10.89 8.02 -24.04
N ALA A 243 12.22 7.96 -24.14
CA ALA A 243 12.94 8.13 -25.40
C ALA A 243 12.66 6.99 -26.38
N ARG A 244 12.55 5.74 -25.90
CA ARG A 244 12.36 4.56 -26.75
C ARG A 244 10.90 4.31 -27.13
N TYR A 245 9.98 4.58 -26.21
CA TYR A 245 8.57 4.19 -26.37
C TYR A 245 7.62 5.38 -26.50
N GLY A 246 8.11 6.61 -26.41
CA GLY A 246 7.30 7.83 -26.45
C GLY A 246 6.71 8.21 -25.09
N LEU A 247 6.02 9.35 -25.07
CA LEU A 247 5.41 9.88 -23.85
C LEU A 247 4.20 9.05 -23.42
N HIS A 248 4.11 8.78 -22.12
CA HIS A 248 2.99 8.10 -21.48
C HIS A 248 2.69 8.84 -20.18
N ALA A 249 1.40 9.10 -19.90
CA ALA A 249 1.00 9.94 -18.77
C ALA A 249 1.56 9.43 -17.43
N GLU A 250 1.41 8.13 -17.15
CA GLU A 250 1.93 7.50 -15.94
C GLU A 250 3.45 7.65 -15.80
N ILE A 251 4.21 7.39 -16.86
CA ILE A 251 5.68 7.46 -16.81
C ILE A 251 6.15 8.91 -16.66
N CYS A 252 5.47 9.86 -17.32
CA CYS A 252 5.72 11.28 -17.10
C CYS A 252 5.44 11.68 -15.66
N PHE A 253 4.36 11.20 -15.06
CA PHE A 253 4.03 11.44 -13.66
C PHE A 253 5.11 10.89 -12.70
N GLN A 254 5.55 9.63 -12.89
CA GLN A 254 6.61 9.04 -12.05
C GLN A 254 7.94 9.80 -12.17
N LEU A 255 8.32 10.15 -13.40
CA LEU A 255 9.52 10.96 -13.62
C LEU A 255 9.40 12.34 -12.98
N ALA A 256 8.22 12.97 -13.03
CA ALA A 256 7.97 14.26 -12.37
C ALA A 256 8.13 14.17 -10.86
N GLU A 257 7.64 13.10 -10.23
CA GLU A 257 7.77 12.88 -8.80
C GLU A 257 9.23 12.76 -8.37
N LEU A 258 10.04 12.02 -9.13
CA LEU A 258 11.47 11.89 -8.87
C LEU A 258 12.23 13.20 -9.05
N LEU A 259 11.96 13.93 -10.15
CA LEU A 259 12.58 15.23 -10.41
C LEU A 259 12.25 16.24 -9.31
N TYR A 260 11.00 16.24 -8.82
CA TYR A 260 10.59 17.07 -7.69
C TYR A 260 11.39 16.73 -6.42
N ARG A 261 11.52 15.44 -6.10
CA ARG A 261 12.26 14.96 -4.92
C ARG A 261 13.76 15.27 -4.98
N THR A 262 14.35 15.29 -6.17
CA THR A 262 15.77 15.66 -6.37
C THR A 262 15.96 17.17 -6.54
N GLY A 263 14.91 17.98 -6.39
CA GLY A 263 14.97 19.44 -6.40
C GLY A 263 14.93 20.08 -7.79
N ASP A 264 14.77 19.30 -8.87
CA ASP A 264 14.55 19.83 -10.23
C ASP A 264 13.06 20.14 -10.45
N VAL A 265 12.58 21.12 -9.69
CA VAL A 265 11.17 21.55 -9.67
C VAL A 265 10.70 22.03 -11.04
N THR A 266 11.59 22.63 -11.84
CA THR A 266 11.26 23.10 -13.19
C THR A 266 11.05 21.92 -14.14
N ALA A 267 11.93 20.92 -14.13
CA ALA A 267 11.72 19.73 -14.96
C ALA A 267 10.52 18.90 -14.49
N ALA A 268 10.25 18.87 -13.18
CA ALA A 268 9.04 18.24 -12.63
C ALA A 268 7.77 18.88 -13.19
N ARG A 269 7.69 20.21 -13.25
CA ARG A 269 6.57 20.96 -13.86
C ARG A 269 6.29 20.48 -15.28
N GLU A 270 7.31 20.43 -16.14
CA GLU A 270 7.16 20.01 -17.55
C GLU A 270 6.60 18.58 -17.65
N ARG A 271 7.06 17.68 -16.78
CA ARG A 271 6.61 16.29 -16.78
C ARG A 271 5.21 16.10 -16.22
N TYR A 272 4.82 16.86 -15.20
CA TYR A 272 3.42 16.90 -14.77
C TYR A 272 2.50 17.49 -15.84
N TYR A 273 2.93 18.54 -16.55
CA TYR A 273 2.17 19.13 -17.66
C TYR A 273 1.90 18.08 -18.76
N ASN A 274 2.95 17.37 -19.20
CA ASN A 274 2.79 16.29 -20.17
C ASN A 274 1.82 15.20 -19.68
N ALA A 275 1.86 14.83 -18.40
CA ALA A 275 0.95 13.83 -17.85
C ALA A 275 -0.52 14.29 -17.93
N VAL A 276 -0.79 15.57 -17.65
CA VAL A 276 -2.12 16.17 -17.74
C VAL A 276 -2.59 16.35 -19.19
N GLU A 277 -1.71 16.73 -20.12
CA GLU A 277 -2.05 16.84 -21.55
C GLU A 277 -2.36 15.47 -22.18
N LEU A 278 -1.62 14.43 -21.81
CA LEU A 278 -1.84 13.09 -22.33
C LEU A 278 -3.10 12.45 -21.76
N GLU A 279 -3.45 12.77 -20.50
CA GLU A 279 -4.63 12.26 -19.83
C GLU A 279 -5.31 13.36 -19.00
N GLU A 280 -6.33 14.00 -19.57
CA GLU A 280 -7.08 15.09 -18.92
C GLU A 280 -7.82 14.66 -17.64
N ASP A 281 -8.06 13.36 -17.45
CA ASP A 281 -8.71 12.82 -16.24
C ASP A 281 -7.70 12.40 -15.17
N PHE A 282 -6.40 12.64 -15.36
CA PHE A 282 -5.37 12.34 -14.36
C PHE A 282 -5.33 13.42 -13.27
N VAL A 283 -6.36 13.42 -12.42
CA VAL A 283 -6.56 14.42 -11.35
C VAL A 283 -5.30 14.57 -10.49
N GLU A 284 -4.70 13.46 -10.08
CA GLU A 284 -3.50 13.47 -9.24
C GLU A 284 -2.30 14.22 -9.88
N ALA A 285 -2.06 14.01 -11.18
CA ALA A 285 -1.02 14.75 -11.90
C ALA A 285 -1.33 16.26 -11.94
N ARG A 286 -2.61 16.62 -12.09
CA ARG A 286 -3.05 18.02 -12.07
C ARG A 286 -2.89 18.66 -10.69
N VAL A 287 -3.18 17.95 -9.60
CA VAL A 287 -2.93 18.44 -8.23
C VAL A 287 -1.44 18.69 -8.02
N ASN A 288 -0.58 17.72 -8.36
CA ASN A 288 0.86 17.90 -8.20
C ASN A 288 1.43 19.01 -9.09
N LEU A 289 0.89 19.18 -10.31
CA LEU A 289 1.21 20.33 -11.16
C LEU A 289 0.88 21.65 -10.44
N GLY A 290 -0.30 21.76 -9.84
CA GLY A 290 -0.70 22.93 -9.05
C GLY A 290 0.25 23.21 -7.88
N CYS A 291 0.65 22.17 -7.13
CA CYS A 291 1.61 22.31 -6.04
C CYS A 291 2.97 22.83 -6.53
N VAL A 292 3.50 22.27 -7.62
CA VAL A 292 4.76 22.70 -8.22
C VAL A 292 4.67 24.14 -8.76
N LEU A 293 3.55 24.52 -9.38
CA LEU A 293 3.33 25.88 -9.86
C LEU A 293 3.29 26.90 -8.71
N SER A 294 2.63 26.54 -7.60
CA SER A 294 2.60 27.36 -6.38
C SER A 294 4.01 27.55 -5.79
N GLU A 295 4.82 26.49 -5.73
CA GLU A 295 6.20 26.58 -5.25
C GLU A 295 7.11 27.44 -6.15
N LEU A 296 6.86 27.43 -7.46
CA LEU A 296 7.54 28.28 -8.43
C LEU A 296 7.02 29.73 -8.44
N GLY A 297 6.07 30.09 -7.58
CA GLY A 297 5.46 31.43 -7.51
C GLY A 297 4.48 31.75 -8.63
N ALA A 298 4.07 30.76 -9.42
CA ALA A 298 3.06 30.91 -10.47
C ALA A 298 1.65 30.65 -9.90
N THR A 299 1.26 31.44 -8.89
CA THR A 299 0.08 31.21 -8.05
C THR A 299 -1.23 31.18 -8.86
N GLU A 300 -1.39 32.04 -9.86
CA GLU A 300 -2.59 32.05 -10.71
C GLU A 300 -2.72 30.76 -11.54
N LEU A 301 -1.62 30.22 -12.04
CA LEU A 301 -1.61 28.96 -12.77
C LEU A 301 -1.87 27.77 -11.83
N ALA A 302 -1.37 27.85 -10.58
CA ALA A 302 -1.67 26.85 -9.55
C ALA A 302 -3.17 26.79 -9.24
N ILE A 303 -3.80 27.96 -9.06
CA ILE A 303 -5.26 28.08 -8.85
C ILE A 303 -6.02 27.43 -10.01
N ALA A 304 -5.67 27.77 -11.26
CA ALA A 304 -6.32 27.18 -12.44
C ALA A 304 -6.17 25.64 -12.49
N ALA A 305 -4.99 25.11 -12.13
CA ALA A 305 -4.77 23.67 -12.04
C ALA A 305 -5.66 23.03 -10.96
N PHE A 306 -5.75 23.62 -9.77
CA PHE A 306 -6.61 23.10 -8.71
C PHE A 306 -8.11 23.20 -9.03
N GLU A 307 -8.57 24.29 -9.66
CA GLU A 307 -9.96 24.40 -10.14
C GLU A 307 -10.28 23.33 -11.17
N GLY A 308 -9.35 23.07 -12.10
CA GLY A 308 -9.47 21.96 -13.06
C GLY A 308 -9.46 20.57 -12.40
N ALA A 309 -8.84 20.41 -11.23
CA ALA A 309 -8.90 19.18 -10.45
C ALA A 309 -10.26 19.05 -9.73
N ILE A 310 -10.77 20.12 -9.12
CA ILE A 310 -12.11 20.17 -8.49
C ILE A 310 -13.23 19.88 -9.51
N ALA A 311 -13.10 20.39 -10.73
CA ALA A 311 -14.07 20.15 -11.80
C ALA A 311 -14.20 18.65 -12.15
N LYS A 312 -13.17 17.85 -11.87
CA LYS A 312 -13.17 16.39 -12.05
C LYS A 312 -13.52 15.66 -10.76
N ASP A 313 -13.00 16.10 -9.62
CA ASP A 313 -13.25 15.50 -8.31
C ASP A 313 -13.34 16.57 -7.22
N ASP A 314 -14.58 16.94 -6.87
CA ASP A 314 -14.92 17.92 -5.84
C ASP A 314 -14.92 17.36 -4.40
N ARG A 315 -14.52 16.09 -4.26
CA ARG A 315 -14.43 15.37 -2.99
C ARG A 315 -13.00 15.08 -2.58
N ASN A 316 -12.01 15.54 -3.34
CA ASN A 316 -10.61 15.44 -2.94
C ASN A 316 -10.24 16.56 -1.95
N PRO A 317 -10.02 16.24 -0.65
CA PRO A 317 -9.69 17.25 0.36
C PRO A 317 -8.38 17.98 0.05
N ASP A 318 -7.38 17.30 -0.50
CA ASP A 318 -6.05 17.87 -0.74
C ASP A 318 -6.12 19.05 -1.74
N VAL A 319 -7.01 18.97 -2.72
CA VAL A 319 -7.22 20.03 -3.70
C VAL A 319 -7.85 21.26 -3.06
N HIS A 320 -8.84 21.07 -2.19
CA HIS A 320 -9.44 22.16 -1.44
C HIS A 320 -8.43 22.83 -0.51
N TYR A 321 -7.58 22.05 0.16
CA TYR A 321 -6.50 22.57 1.01
C TYR A 321 -5.52 23.44 0.21
N HIS A 322 -4.94 22.90 -0.88
CA HIS A 322 -3.94 23.63 -1.65
C HIS A 322 -4.51 24.86 -2.36
N LEU A 323 -5.74 24.77 -2.88
CA LEU A 323 -6.42 25.92 -3.49
C LEU A 323 -6.69 27.01 -2.46
N ALA A 324 -7.18 26.67 -1.27
CA ALA A 324 -7.44 27.65 -0.21
C ALA A 324 -6.17 28.41 0.17
N ARG A 325 -5.02 27.70 0.27
CA ARG A 325 -3.73 28.33 0.54
C ARG A 325 -3.29 29.30 -0.56
N CYS A 326 -3.43 28.93 -1.83
CA CYS A 326 -3.11 29.84 -2.94
C CYS A 326 -4.05 31.05 -2.98
N LEU A 327 -5.33 30.87 -2.67
CA LEU A 327 -6.31 31.97 -2.59
C LEU A 327 -5.99 32.93 -1.43
N ASP A 328 -5.58 32.41 -0.27
CA ASP A 328 -5.10 33.23 0.86
C ASP A 328 -3.87 34.06 0.48
N GLU A 329 -2.90 33.47 -0.23
CA GLU A 329 -1.70 34.17 -0.72
C GLU A 329 -2.05 35.33 -1.65
N MET A 330 -3.12 35.19 -2.44
CA MET A 330 -3.64 36.23 -3.33
C MET A 330 -4.59 37.22 -2.63
N GLY A 331 -4.96 36.98 -1.37
CA GLY A 331 -5.97 37.76 -0.65
C GLY A 331 -7.38 37.61 -1.22
N ASP A 332 -7.68 36.48 -1.87
CA ASP A 332 -8.99 36.22 -2.47
C ASP A 332 -10.02 35.84 -1.40
N SER A 333 -11.14 36.56 -1.39
CA SER A 333 -12.25 36.39 -0.44
C SER A 333 -12.95 35.02 -0.47
N SER A 334 -12.63 34.19 -1.47
CA SER A 334 -13.17 32.85 -1.63
C SER A 334 -12.29 31.74 -1.04
N ALA A 335 -11.17 32.06 -0.39
CA ALA A 335 -10.42 31.04 0.37
C ALA A 335 -11.24 30.33 1.46
N PRO A 336 -12.09 31.02 2.28
CA PRO A 336 -12.83 30.37 3.37
C PRO A 336 -13.77 29.23 2.93
N LYS A 337 -14.40 29.33 1.75
CA LYS A 337 -15.25 28.23 1.23
C LYS A 337 -14.44 26.95 0.99
N HIS A 338 -13.17 27.05 0.58
CA HIS A 338 -12.31 25.89 0.33
C HIS A 338 -11.73 25.34 1.63
N TRP A 339 -11.34 26.19 2.59
CA TRP A 339 -10.93 25.75 3.93
C TRP A 339 -12.05 24.96 4.64
N LEU A 340 -13.28 25.46 4.59
CA LEU A 340 -14.44 24.77 5.17
C LEU A 340 -14.70 23.42 4.47
N ARG A 341 -14.60 23.38 3.14
CA ARG A 341 -14.80 22.14 2.38
C ARG A 341 -13.73 21.10 2.66
N PHE A 342 -12.46 21.52 2.80
CA PHE A 342 -11.38 20.64 3.25
C PHE A 342 -11.68 20.02 4.62
N LEU A 343 -12.11 20.82 5.61
CA LEU A 343 -12.47 20.33 6.95
C LEU A 343 -13.69 19.40 6.93
N GLN A 344 -14.67 19.63 6.08
CA GLN A 344 -15.82 18.73 5.90
C GLN A 344 -15.40 17.36 5.34
N LEU A 345 -14.45 17.34 4.42
CA LEU A 345 -13.98 16.12 3.75
C LEU A 345 -12.94 15.36 4.59
N SER A 346 -12.10 16.06 5.35
CA SER A 346 -11.01 15.48 6.12
C SER A 346 -10.82 16.18 7.49
N PRO A 347 -11.77 16.02 8.43
CA PRO A 347 -11.74 16.72 9.72
C PRO A 347 -10.61 16.25 10.65
N GLN A 348 -10.04 15.07 10.42
CA GLN A 348 -8.93 14.50 11.20
C GLN A 348 -7.57 14.67 10.50
N SER A 349 -7.51 15.49 9.46
CA SER A 349 -6.27 15.74 8.73
C SER A 349 -5.22 16.40 9.62
N PRO A 350 -3.91 16.09 9.46
CA PRO A 350 -2.85 16.81 10.16
C PRO A 350 -2.85 18.33 9.92
N TRP A 351 -3.46 18.78 8.82
CA TRP A 351 -3.60 20.18 8.46
C TRP A 351 -4.94 20.81 8.88
N ALA A 352 -5.76 20.11 9.67
CA ALA A 352 -7.06 20.61 10.11
C ALA A 352 -6.93 21.84 11.02
N ASP A 353 -5.94 21.86 11.92
CA ASP A 353 -5.71 22.98 12.83
C ASP A 353 -5.37 24.28 12.08
N GLU A 354 -4.56 24.17 11.01
CA GLU A 354 -4.26 25.31 10.13
C GLU A 354 -5.54 25.84 9.47
N ALA A 355 -6.36 24.96 8.91
CA ALA A 355 -7.61 25.36 8.27
C ALA A 355 -8.57 26.05 9.25
N ILE A 356 -8.64 25.58 10.51
CA ILE A 356 -9.44 26.22 11.57
C ILE A 356 -8.89 27.61 11.90
N GLU A 357 -7.58 27.75 12.02
CA GLU A 357 -6.94 29.05 12.28
C GLU A 357 -7.22 30.04 11.16
N ARG A 358 -7.11 29.62 9.90
CA ARG A 358 -7.39 30.46 8.72
C ARG A 358 -8.83 30.94 8.65
N LEU A 359 -9.79 30.13 9.11
CA LEU A 359 -11.21 30.49 9.16
C LEU A 359 -11.57 31.41 10.34
N GLY A 360 -10.72 31.46 11.38
CA GLY A 360 -10.94 32.29 12.57
C GLY A 360 -10.33 33.69 12.50
N ARG A 361 -9.48 33.95 11.50
CA ARG A 361 -8.91 35.27 11.18
C ARG A 361 -9.83 36.03 10.24
#